data_AF-A0A3L7ZIW4-F1
#
_entry.id   AF-A0A3L7ZIW4-F1
#
_cell.length_a   1.000
_cell.length_b   1.000
_cell.length_c   1.000
_cell.angle_alpha   90.00
_cell.angle_beta   90.00
_cell.angle_gamma   90.00
#
_symmetry.space_group_name_H-M   'P 1'
#
loop_
_entity.id
_entity.type
_entity.pdbx_description
1 polymer ?
#
loop_
_entity_poly.entity_id
_entity_poly.type
_entity_poly.pdbx_seq_one_letter_code
_entity_poly.pdbx_strand_id
1 'polypeptide(L)'
;MGYDLIPKKEGVDSKNGMIFTWPVILNETGACYLFGYGNHTFSPGKYIYDGSRKDGSPVSNDGFEVTKEEACIMARLFRGYVSVKRALKEEWDQLSEQGQIRIKSMLGEKAEPPAEEFLHKIEILADFCEQSEGFNIN
;
A
#
# COMPACT_ATOMS: atom_id res chain seq x y z
N MET A 1 17.98 -4.92 3.42
CA MET A 1 18.08 -3.45 3.26
C MET A 1 16.66 -2.92 3.29
N GLY A 2 16.40 -1.86 4.05
CA GLY A 2 15.04 -1.31 4.23
C GLY A 2 14.45 -0.84 2.89
N TYR A 3 13.13 -0.63 2.85
CA TYR A 3 12.57 0.35 1.92
C TYR A 3 12.38 1.62 2.75
N ASP A 4 13.21 2.62 2.51
CA ASP A 4 13.13 3.93 3.11
C ASP A 4 12.52 4.88 2.08
N LEU A 5 11.39 5.49 2.42
CA LEU A 5 10.71 6.47 1.58
C LEU A 5 11.26 7.85 1.92
N ILE A 6 12.11 8.38 1.05
CA ILE A 6 12.84 9.64 1.27
C ILE A 6 12.14 10.77 0.51
N PRO A 7 11.53 11.75 1.21
CA PRO A 7 10.78 12.82 0.56
C PRO A 7 11.73 13.78 -0.17
N LYS A 8 11.22 14.40 -1.24
CA LYS A 8 11.95 15.46 -1.94
C LYS A 8 11.88 16.80 -1.21
N LYS A 9 10.78 17.05 -0.50
CA LYS A 9 10.56 18.26 0.28
C LYS A 9 11.40 18.24 1.57
N GLU A 10 12.19 19.29 1.77
CA GLU A 10 12.92 19.51 3.02
C GLU A 10 11.97 19.66 4.22
N GLY A 11 12.36 19.09 5.36
CA GLY A 11 11.59 19.15 6.60
C GLY A 11 10.43 18.14 6.72
N VAL A 12 10.23 17.27 5.72
CA VAL A 12 9.36 16.09 5.83
C VAL A 12 10.20 14.88 6.27
N ASP A 13 9.74 14.15 7.26
CA ASP A 13 10.47 12.97 7.78
C ASP A 13 10.33 11.76 6.84
N SER A 14 11.47 11.10 6.58
CA SER A 14 11.51 9.82 5.86
C SER A 14 10.72 8.73 6.58
N LYS A 15 10.13 7.82 5.80
CA LYS A 15 9.47 6.61 6.34
C LYS A 15 10.43 5.43 6.19
N ASN A 16 11.10 5.09 7.29
CA ASN A 16 12.15 4.07 7.29
C ASN A 16 11.60 2.68 7.61
N GLY A 17 12.33 1.64 7.18
CA GLY A 17 12.10 0.25 7.60
C GLY A 17 10.88 -0.40 6.94
N MET A 18 10.48 0.02 5.75
CA MET A 18 9.25 -0.43 5.09
C MET A 18 9.41 -1.74 4.30
N ILE A 19 10.49 -2.51 4.49
CA ILE A 19 10.88 -3.65 3.63
C ILE A 19 9.77 -4.69 3.38
N PHE A 20 8.96 -5.01 4.39
CA PHE A 20 7.83 -5.93 4.22
C PHE A 20 6.49 -5.23 4.07
N THR A 21 6.39 -4.01 4.58
CA THR A 21 5.13 -3.28 4.66
C THR A 21 4.81 -2.58 3.34
N TRP A 22 5.82 -2.03 2.66
CA TRP A 22 5.61 -1.23 1.45
C TRP A 22 5.05 -2.03 0.27
N PRO A 23 5.63 -3.18 -0.13
CA PRO A 23 5.06 -3.98 -1.22
C PRO A 23 3.65 -4.47 -0.91
N VAL A 24 3.35 -4.75 0.37
CA VAL A 24 1.99 -5.13 0.82
C VAL A 24 1.03 -3.96 0.64
N ILE A 25 1.38 -2.77 1.14
CA ILE A 25 0.54 -1.57 0.99
C ILE A 25 0.30 -1.24 -0.49
N LEU A 26 1.34 -1.29 -1.33
CA LEU A 26 1.19 -1.03 -2.76
C LEU A 26 0.18 -1.98 -3.42
N ASN A 27 0.26 -3.28 -3.11
CA ASN A 27 -0.65 -4.27 -3.68
C ASN A 27 -2.08 -4.15 -3.12
N GLU A 28 -2.23 -4.02 -1.79
CA GLU A 28 -3.55 -3.97 -1.13
C GLU A 28 -4.35 -2.73 -1.54
N THR A 29 -3.67 -1.58 -1.69
CA THR A 29 -4.29 -0.31 -2.07
C THR A 29 -4.47 -0.16 -3.58
N GLY A 30 -3.83 -1.00 -4.38
CA GLY A 30 -3.78 -0.87 -5.84
C GLY A 30 -2.84 0.23 -6.34
N ALA A 31 -2.10 0.92 -5.46
CA ALA A 31 -1.13 1.93 -5.86
C ALA A 31 0.02 1.36 -6.72
N CYS A 32 0.30 0.05 -6.61
CA CYS A 32 1.24 -0.64 -7.48
C CYS A 32 0.97 -0.45 -8.98
N TYR A 33 -0.30 -0.32 -9.37
CA TYR A 33 -0.69 -0.20 -10.78
C TYR A 33 -0.27 1.14 -11.41
N LEU A 34 -0.01 2.17 -10.60
CA LEU A 34 0.57 3.43 -11.09
C LEU A 34 1.98 3.20 -11.68
N PHE A 35 2.66 2.15 -11.23
CA PHE A 35 4.04 1.83 -11.60
C PHE A 35 4.14 0.63 -12.53
N GLY A 36 3.01 0.17 -13.11
CA GLY A 36 2.99 -1.05 -13.93
C GLY A 36 3.44 -2.30 -13.16
N TYR A 37 3.30 -2.29 -11.83
CA TYR A 37 3.67 -3.40 -10.94
C TYR A 37 2.42 -4.12 -10.42
N GLY A 38 2.49 -5.43 -10.23
CA GLY A 38 1.41 -6.17 -9.56
C GLY A 38 1.71 -7.64 -9.36
N ASN A 39 1.18 -8.21 -8.27
CA ASN A 39 1.32 -9.63 -7.99
C ASN A 39 0.59 -10.50 -9.02
N HIS A 40 1.18 -11.63 -9.37
CA HIS A 40 0.57 -12.58 -10.28
C HIS A 40 -0.44 -13.49 -9.55
N THR A 41 -1.73 -13.32 -9.85
CA THR A 41 -2.83 -13.89 -9.05
C THR A 41 -2.88 -15.41 -9.00
N PHE A 42 -2.49 -16.11 -10.08
CA PHE A 42 -2.54 -17.58 -10.16
C PHE A 42 -1.17 -18.27 -10.10
N SER A 43 -0.08 -17.51 -9.83
CA SER A 43 1.26 -18.07 -9.68
C SER A 43 1.98 -17.37 -8.52
N PRO A 44 1.87 -17.91 -7.30
CA PRO A 44 2.49 -17.32 -6.12
C PRO A 44 3.98 -17.05 -6.31
N GLY A 45 4.46 -15.92 -5.80
CA GLY A 45 5.87 -15.50 -5.91
C GLY A 45 6.27 -14.89 -7.26
N LYS A 46 5.38 -14.87 -8.26
CA LYS A 46 5.58 -14.11 -9.50
C LYS A 46 4.91 -12.74 -9.42
N TYR A 47 5.47 -11.79 -10.16
CA TYR A 47 4.91 -10.45 -10.33
C TYR A 47 5.03 -10.02 -11.79
N ILE A 48 4.17 -9.07 -12.18
CA ILE A 48 4.30 -8.28 -13.40
C ILE A 48 4.98 -6.97 -12.99
N TYR A 49 5.94 -6.53 -13.79
CA TYR A 49 6.60 -5.26 -13.62
C TYR A 49 6.98 -4.70 -14.99
N ASP A 50 6.52 -3.48 -15.27
CA ASP A 50 6.96 -2.69 -16.40
C ASP A 50 8.33 -2.06 -16.11
N GLY A 51 9.39 -2.78 -16.48
CA GLY A 51 10.79 -2.34 -16.35
C GLY A 51 11.23 -1.31 -17.40
N SER A 52 10.30 -0.63 -18.08
CA SER A 52 10.63 0.45 -19.02
C SER A 52 11.16 1.71 -18.31
N ARG A 53 10.86 1.85 -17.02
CA ARG A 53 11.35 2.91 -16.15
C ARG A 53 12.85 2.76 -15.89
N LYS A 54 13.57 3.89 -15.91
CA LYS A 54 15.04 3.92 -15.76
C LYS A 54 15.49 3.96 -14.31
N ASP A 55 14.58 4.32 -13.41
CA ASP A 55 14.81 4.63 -12.01
C ASP A 55 14.69 3.41 -11.10
N GLY A 56 14.81 2.19 -11.61
CA GLY A 56 14.71 0.97 -10.79
C GLY A 56 13.27 0.51 -10.58
N SER A 57 12.99 -0.29 -9.55
CA SER A 57 11.65 -0.86 -9.29
C SER A 57 10.97 -0.30 -8.03
N PRO A 58 9.62 -0.21 -8.02
CA PRO A 58 8.85 0.33 -6.88
C PRO A 58 8.90 -0.57 -5.63
N VAL A 59 9.47 -1.77 -5.76
CA VAL A 59 9.68 -2.74 -4.68
C VAL A 59 11.16 -3.15 -4.59
N SER A 60 12.05 -2.24 -4.93
CA SER A 60 13.49 -2.36 -4.72
C SER A 60 14.02 -1.07 -4.10
N ASN A 61 15.24 -1.16 -3.56
CA ASN A 61 15.90 -0.08 -2.84
C ASN A 61 16.96 0.58 -3.74
N ASP A 62 16.61 0.75 -5.01
CA ASP A 62 17.49 1.15 -6.12
C ASP A 62 17.26 2.58 -6.60
N GLY A 63 16.52 3.39 -5.81
CA GLY A 63 16.31 4.80 -6.09
C GLY A 63 15.05 5.11 -6.89
N PHE A 64 14.05 4.21 -6.88
CA PHE A 64 12.78 4.42 -7.58
C PHE A 64 12.16 5.77 -7.25
N GLU A 65 11.91 6.56 -8.30
CA GLU A 65 11.44 7.93 -8.17
C GLU A 65 9.92 7.96 -8.26
N VAL A 66 9.29 8.42 -7.19
CA VAL A 66 7.87 8.77 -7.20
C VAL A 66 7.76 10.28 -7.42
N THR A 67 7.10 10.68 -8.50
CA THR A 67 6.86 12.10 -8.81
C THR A 67 5.86 12.70 -7.83
N LYS A 68 5.77 14.04 -7.82
CA LYS A 68 4.78 14.74 -7.01
C LYS A 68 3.36 14.34 -7.39
N GLU A 69 3.08 14.25 -8.69
CA GLU A 69 1.78 13.87 -9.21
C GLU A 69 1.42 12.43 -8.81
N GLU A 70 2.37 11.49 -8.96
CA GLU A 70 2.19 10.10 -8.53
C GLU A 70 1.92 10.02 -7.03
N ALA A 71 2.71 10.72 -6.20
CA ALA A 71 2.51 10.77 -4.75
C ALA A 71 1.11 11.33 -4.39
N CYS A 72 0.66 12.40 -5.04
CA CYS A 72 -0.70 12.91 -4.82
C CYS A 72 -1.80 11.92 -5.22
N ILE A 73 -1.61 11.14 -6.30
CA ILE A 73 -2.56 10.09 -6.69
C ILE A 73 -2.55 8.95 -5.66
N MET A 74 -1.37 8.54 -5.19
CA MET A 74 -1.23 7.53 -4.14
C MET A 74 -1.95 7.94 -2.87
N ALA A 75 -1.81 9.19 -2.42
CA ALA A 75 -2.52 9.69 -1.26
C ALA A 75 -4.05 9.55 -1.41
N ARG A 76 -4.59 9.89 -2.59
CA ARG A 76 -6.02 9.72 -2.88
C ARG A 76 -6.45 8.25 -2.83
N LEU A 77 -5.65 7.35 -3.41
CA LEU A 77 -5.91 5.91 -3.36
C LEU A 77 -5.88 5.39 -1.91
N PHE A 78 -4.89 5.80 -1.12
CA PHE A 78 -4.73 5.40 0.27
C PHE A 78 -5.92 5.86 1.13
N ARG A 79 -6.33 7.12 1.00
CA ARG A 79 -7.52 7.64 1.72
C ARG A 79 -8.80 6.91 1.31
N GLY A 80 -8.98 6.66 0.02
CA GLY A 80 -10.12 5.88 -0.49
C GLY A 80 -10.14 4.46 0.06
N TYR A 81 -8.99 3.77 0.04
CA TYR A 81 -8.83 2.44 0.61
C TYR A 81 -9.20 2.41 2.10
N VAL A 82 -8.65 3.33 2.90
CA VAL A 82 -8.93 3.39 4.35
C VAL A 82 -10.42 3.63 4.61
N SER A 83 -11.04 4.57 3.89
CA SER A 83 -12.47 4.86 4.05
C SER A 83 -13.34 3.62 3.80
N VAL A 84 -13.09 2.89 2.72
CA VAL A 84 -13.84 1.66 2.38
C VAL A 84 -13.57 0.56 3.40
N LYS A 85 -12.30 0.33 3.78
CA LYS A 85 -11.95 -0.76 4.69
C LYS A 85 -12.45 -0.54 6.12
N ARG A 86 -12.53 0.70 6.60
CA ARG A 86 -13.17 1.01 7.89
C ARG A 86 -14.66 0.70 7.89
N ALA A 87 -15.38 1.11 6.85
CA ALA A 87 -16.81 0.80 6.74
C ALA A 87 -17.05 -0.72 6.72
N LEU A 88 -16.24 -1.48 5.96
CA LEU A 88 -16.31 -2.94 5.96
C LEU A 88 -15.96 -3.54 7.33
N LYS A 89 -15.03 -2.94 8.06
CA LYS A 89 -14.66 -3.38 9.42
C LYS A 89 -15.81 -3.16 10.41
N GLU A 90 -16.48 -2.02 10.35
CA GLU A 90 -17.67 -1.76 11.17
C GLU A 90 -18.77 -2.78 10.92
N GLU A 91 -19.05 -3.12 9.65
CA GLU A 91 -19.99 -4.18 9.30
C GLU A 91 -19.53 -5.56 9.79
N TRP A 92 -18.24 -5.86 9.65
CA TRP A 92 -17.63 -7.12 10.09
C TRP A 92 -17.73 -7.32 11.60
N ASP A 93 -17.44 -6.27 12.37
CA ASP A 93 -17.44 -6.29 13.84
C ASP A 93 -18.87 -6.42 14.42
N GLN A 94 -19.92 -6.16 13.62
CA GLN A 94 -21.32 -6.42 13.98
C GLN A 94 -21.77 -7.86 13.70
N LEU A 95 -21.01 -8.62 12.92
CA LEU A 95 -21.33 -10.02 12.65
C LEU A 95 -21.13 -10.89 13.89
N SER A 96 -21.95 -11.92 14.03
CA SER A 96 -21.67 -12.97 15.01
C SER A 96 -20.43 -13.76 14.60
N GLU A 97 -19.77 -14.38 15.58
CA GLU A 97 -18.61 -15.25 15.34
C GLU A 97 -18.92 -16.36 14.30
N GLN A 98 -20.11 -16.97 14.37
CA GLN A 98 -20.55 -17.94 13.36
C GLN A 98 -20.69 -17.33 11.95
N GLY A 99 -21.15 -16.08 11.86
CA GLY A 99 -21.22 -15.33 10.60
C GLY A 99 -19.83 -15.10 10.00
N GLN A 100 -18.88 -14.64 10.82
CA GLN A 100 -17.49 -14.43 10.42
C GLN A 100 -16.83 -15.74 9.97
N ILE A 101 -16.98 -16.83 10.72
CA ILE A 101 -16.45 -18.16 10.36
C ILE A 101 -17.03 -18.62 9.02
N ARG A 102 -18.33 -18.46 8.80
CA ARG A 102 -18.97 -18.84 7.54
C ARG A 102 -18.39 -18.06 6.36
N ILE A 103 -18.21 -16.74 6.49
CA ILE A 103 -17.64 -15.93 5.40
C ILE A 103 -16.19 -16.34 5.12
N LYS A 104 -15.35 -16.51 6.15
CA LYS A 104 -13.96 -16.98 5.99
C LYS A 104 -13.89 -18.34 5.30
N SER A 105 -14.81 -19.26 5.61
CA SER A 105 -14.85 -20.57 4.95
C SER A 105 -15.16 -20.50 3.45
N MET A 106 -15.92 -19.48 3.03
CA MET A 106 -16.33 -19.32 1.62
C MET A 106 -15.35 -18.48 0.80
N LEU A 107 -14.82 -17.41 1.40
CA LEU A 107 -14.01 -16.39 0.72
C LEU A 107 -12.52 -16.44 1.09
N GLY A 108 -12.14 -17.29 2.05
CA GLY A 108 -10.78 -17.43 2.57
C GLY A 108 -10.43 -16.40 3.66
N GLU A 109 -9.23 -16.52 4.21
CA GLU A 109 -8.75 -15.67 5.32
C GLU A 109 -8.66 -14.18 4.94
N LYS A 110 -8.50 -13.86 3.65
CA LYS A 110 -8.46 -12.47 3.16
C LYS A 110 -9.82 -11.77 3.15
N ALA A 111 -10.88 -12.47 3.53
CA ALA A 111 -12.21 -11.88 3.63
C ALA A 111 -12.35 -10.94 4.85
N GLU A 112 -11.56 -11.16 5.89
CA GLU A 112 -11.54 -10.29 7.06
C GLU A 112 -10.91 -8.92 6.70
N PRO A 113 -11.57 -7.81 7.05
CA PRO A 113 -10.99 -6.48 6.86
C PRO A 113 -9.67 -6.31 7.63
N PRO A 114 -8.72 -5.49 7.14
CA PRO A 114 -7.47 -5.23 7.84
C PRO A 114 -7.68 -4.64 9.24
N ALA A 115 -6.73 -4.90 10.14
CA ALA A 115 -6.71 -4.30 11.47
C ALA A 115 -6.56 -2.78 11.43
N GLU A 116 -7.06 -2.09 12.46
CA GLU A 116 -7.06 -0.63 12.53
C GLU A 116 -5.63 -0.06 12.54
N GLU A 117 -4.67 -0.74 13.16
CA GLU A 117 -3.27 -0.29 13.14
C GLU A 117 -2.68 -0.27 11.73
N PHE A 118 -3.12 -1.16 10.84
CA PHE A 118 -2.70 -1.17 9.45
C PHE A 118 -3.35 -0.02 8.67
N LEU A 119 -4.64 0.23 8.89
CA LEU A 119 -5.36 1.34 8.25
C LEU A 119 -4.77 2.70 8.66
N HIS A 120 -4.47 2.87 9.95
CA HIS A 120 -3.82 4.09 10.45
C HIS A 120 -2.43 4.32 9.84
N LYS A 121 -1.64 3.26 9.63
CA LYS A 121 -0.35 3.36 8.91
C LYS A 121 -0.54 3.87 7.47
N ILE A 122 -1.58 3.41 6.78
CA ILE A 122 -1.89 3.87 5.42
C ILE A 122 -2.28 5.36 5.42
N GLU A 123 -3.01 5.84 6.43
CA GLU A 123 -3.31 7.28 6.56
C GLU A 123 -2.06 8.12 6.75
N ILE A 124 -1.15 7.70 7.64
CA ILE A 124 0.14 8.37 7.85
C ILE A 124 0.93 8.43 6.53
N LEU A 125 0.86 7.38 5.71
CA LEU A 125 1.49 7.38 4.37
C LEU A 125 0.73 8.24 3.36
N ALA A 126 -0.57 8.43 3.50
CA ALA A 126 -1.32 9.36 2.65
C ALA A 126 -0.87 10.81 2.94
N ASP A 127 -0.79 11.19 4.22
CA ASP A 127 -0.27 12.49 4.65
C ASP A 127 1.19 12.67 4.19
N PHE A 128 1.99 11.63 4.42
CA PHE A 128 3.12 11.18 3.61
C PHE A 128 3.25 11.84 2.24
N CYS A 129 2.54 11.20 1.32
CA CYS A 129 2.64 11.44 -0.10
C CYS A 129 2.12 12.83 -0.50
N GLU A 130 1.15 13.41 0.23
CA GLU A 130 0.69 14.78 0.00
C GLU A 130 1.75 15.83 0.33
N GLN A 131 2.54 15.59 1.38
CA GLN A 131 3.53 16.53 1.86
C GLN A 131 4.89 16.40 1.17
N SER A 132 5.23 15.24 0.61
CA SER A 132 6.59 14.90 0.22
C SER A 132 7.12 15.63 -1.03
N GLU A 133 6.24 16.21 -1.86
CA GLU A 133 6.55 16.71 -3.20
C GLU A 133 7.18 15.64 -4.13
N GLY A 134 6.81 14.37 -3.92
CA GLY A 134 7.47 13.19 -4.49
C GLY A 134 8.49 12.59 -3.52
N PHE A 135 8.99 11.40 -3.79
CA PHE A 135 9.95 10.71 -2.90
C PHE A 135 10.75 9.65 -3.67
N ASN A 136 11.88 9.23 -3.11
CA ASN A 136 12.67 8.12 -3.61
C ASN A 136 12.56 6.90 -2.69
N ILE A 137 12.71 5.70 -3.24
CA ILE A 137 12.72 4.43 -2.49
C ILE A 137 14.16 3.90 -2.41
N ASN A 138 14.73 3.83 -1.20
CA ASN A 138 16.14 3.47 -0.94
C ASN A 138 16.35 2.45 0.18
#